data_AF-A0A9Q8SLM2-F1
#
_entry.id   AF-A0A9Q8SLM2-F1
#
_cell.length_a   1.000
_cell.length_b   1.000
_cell.length_c   1.000
_cell.angle_alpha   90.00
_cell.angle_beta   90.00
_cell.angle_gamma   90.00
#
_symmetry.space_group_name_H-M   'P 1'
#
loop_
_entity.id
_entity.type
_entity.pdbx_description
1 polymer ?
#
loop_
_entity_poly.entity_id
_entity_poly.type
_entity_poly.pdbx_seq_one_letter_code
_entity_poly.pdbx_strand_id
1 'polypeptide(L)'
;MADALGAAKPCLRQILEQMMQSVASTKAQAAWGVATAALLYLNLKRIPFVWHFRVFSHIWWPKNGLFEHKPGAIFQPVVTPSRVALLETDYNLHKSNSTYFSDLDVARTDLLAALRAQAIDGGLYKDYKRGVQVLLAGTSCTFKKEIKPGAAFNMQSRVLTWDKKWVYIVTHFVEKRKGSKSPTYQPWKEVDEGKTDQSSPLVYAAAISKCVVKAGRLTVPPQKFFQAAGVLPSVDQPEGSIADVTPELRRQRASIYTPASRSAVFDSNINRCPTMPNTVYVITGTNKGIGLGLVKTLLARPSTTVVASVRNDEAASSLKSSVRDVNKGNGSELFVMLLDFNIAPDSTAVRKAFDTATGGAVTRIDVLISNAAVSTTASRSVLTTAEELRSAFEINTIAPLMVFQGLWPLLERPQEADGPPAKFIGITSSLGSIEEQEPLPAGAYGPSKAALNWLVKSLHIQHPDLVSVAVHPGFVRTSMGEDAAKQWNFDLNRLDTIESSVTGVLEVIDGASRESTSGKLVTQTGQLIAW
;
A
#
# COMPACT_ATOMS: atom_id res chain seq x y z
N MET A 1 38.37 -65.45 38.09
CA MET A 1 38.29 -64.02 37.67
C MET A 1 39.42 -63.60 36.73
N ALA A 2 40.52 -64.37 36.60
CA ALA A 2 41.49 -64.22 35.51
C ALA A 2 41.06 -64.91 34.19
N ASP A 3 40.26 -65.98 34.24
CA ASP A 3 39.80 -66.70 33.03
C ASP A 3 38.66 -66.03 32.25
N ALA A 4 38.02 -65.00 32.82
CA ALA A 4 37.02 -64.19 32.10
C ALA A 4 37.65 -63.03 31.29
N LEU A 5 38.94 -62.75 31.50
CA LEU A 5 39.66 -61.62 30.86
C LEU A 5 40.62 -62.06 29.74
N GLY A 6 40.81 -63.38 29.52
CA GLY A 6 41.54 -63.93 28.37
C GLY A 6 40.68 -64.10 27.11
N ALA A 7 39.37 -64.25 27.26
CA ALA A 7 38.44 -64.53 26.14
C ALA A 7 37.90 -63.27 25.43
N ALA A 8 38.11 -62.07 26.00
CA ALA A 8 37.53 -60.83 25.46
C ALA A 8 38.35 -60.15 24.35
N LYS A 9 39.62 -60.51 24.15
CA LYS A 9 40.47 -59.91 23.09
C LYS A 9 40.27 -60.52 21.69
N PRO A 10 40.05 -61.84 21.51
CA PRO A 10 39.75 -62.41 20.19
C PRO A 10 38.34 -62.05 19.72
N CYS A 11 37.37 -61.97 20.64
CA CYS A 11 35.97 -61.68 20.33
C CYS A 11 35.75 -60.25 19.83
N LEU A 12 36.39 -59.25 20.44
CA LEU A 12 36.29 -57.86 19.98
C LEU A 12 36.97 -57.65 18.61
N ARG A 13 38.09 -58.36 18.36
CA ARG A 13 38.84 -58.27 17.11
C ARG A 13 38.10 -58.96 15.95
N GLN A 14 37.47 -60.11 16.19
CA GLN A 14 36.57 -60.75 15.22
C GLN A 14 35.32 -59.93 14.95
N ILE A 15 34.72 -59.28 15.95
CA ILE A 15 33.56 -58.41 15.77
C ILE A 15 33.96 -57.16 14.97
N LEU A 16 35.13 -56.56 15.25
CA LEU A 16 35.65 -55.43 14.47
C LEU A 16 36.04 -55.83 13.04
N GLU A 17 36.63 -57.01 12.82
CA GLU A 17 36.94 -57.53 11.47
C GLU A 17 35.66 -57.89 10.69
N GLN A 18 34.64 -58.44 11.34
CA GLN A 18 33.33 -58.68 10.72
C GLN A 18 32.56 -57.38 10.45
N MET A 19 32.64 -56.38 11.32
CA MET A 19 32.05 -55.05 11.07
C MET A 19 32.80 -54.28 9.98
N MET A 20 34.13 -54.37 9.92
CA MET A 20 34.93 -53.76 8.85
C MET A 20 34.74 -54.48 7.51
N GLN A 21 34.57 -55.80 7.51
CA GLN A 21 34.16 -56.56 6.32
C GLN A 21 32.71 -56.25 5.90
N SER A 22 31.78 -56.06 6.85
CA SER A 22 30.39 -55.73 6.52
C SER A 22 30.19 -54.29 6.05
N VAL A 23 31.12 -53.37 6.33
CA VAL A 23 31.09 -51.97 5.87
C VAL A 23 31.84 -51.79 4.53
N ALA A 24 32.67 -52.75 4.13
CA ALA A 24 33.52 -52.65 2.94
C ALA A 24 33.12 -53.55 1.75
N SER A 25 32.07 -54.38 1.85
CA SER A 25 31.94 -55.54 0.93
C SER A 25 30.74 -55.58 -0.01
N THR A 26 30.22 -54.45 -0.53
CA THR A 26 29.49 -54.50 -1.81
C THR A 26 29.56 -53.18 -2.55
N LYS A 27 29.71 -53.23 -3.89
CA LYS A 27 29.50 -52.08 -4.79
C LYS A 27 28.21 -51.31 -4.48
N ALA A 28 27.21 -51.99 -3.92
CA ALA A 28 25.96 -51.42 -3.43
C ALA A 28 26.15 -50.42 -2.28
N GLN A 29 27.00 -50.69 -1.28
CA GLN A 29 27.27 -49.73 -0.19
C GLN A 29 28.02 -48.51 -0.69
N ALA A 30 29.01 -48.69 -1.59
CA ALA A 30 29.68 -47.58 -2.25
C ALA A 30 28.68 -46.77 -3.12
N ALA A 31 27.78 -47.44 -3.85
CA ALA A 31 26.75 -46.80 -4.64
C ALA A 31 25.73 -46.03 -3.78
N TRP A 32 25.28 -46.60 -2.66
CA TRP A 32 24.41 -45.92 -1.69
C TRP A 32 25.12 -44.76 -1.00
N GLY A 33 26.42 -44.90 -0.68
CA GLY A 33 27.25 -43.81 -0.15
C GLY A 33 27.37 -42.65 -1.15
N VAL A 34 27.65 -42.95 -2.42
CA VAL A 34 27.70 -41.96 -3.51
C VAL A 34 26.33 -41.32 -3.74
N ALA A 35 25.25 -42.10 -3.75
CA ALA A 35 23.89 -41.59 -3.91
C ALA A 35 23.48 -40.68 -2.73
N THR A 36 23.82 -41.07 -1.50
CA THR A 36 23.57 -40.27 -0.29
C THR A 36 24.37 -38.98 -0.31
N ALA A 37 25.65 -39.05 -0.67
CA ALA A 37 26.50 -37.85 -0.80
C ALA A 37 25.97 -36.91 -1.91
N ALA A 38 25.53 -37.44 -3.04
CA ALA A 38 24.92 -36.67 -4.11
C ALA A 38 23.59 -36.03 -3.67
N LEU A 39 22.74 -36.75 -2.96
CA LEU A 39 21.48 -36.22 -2.40
C LEU A 39 21.74 -35.11 -1.38
N LEU A 40 22.72 -35.27 -0.48
CA LEU A 40 23.11 -34.23 0.47
C LEU A 40 23.68 -33.00 -0.24
N TYR A 41 24.54 -33.20 -1.24
CA TYR A 41 25.12 -32.10 -2.02
C TYR A 41 24.05 -31.30 -2.79
N LEU A 42 23.14 -31.99 -3.49
CA LEU A 42 22.03 -31.37 -4.22
C LEU A 42 21.03 -30.65 -3.30
N ASN A 43 21.06 -30.96 -2.00
CA ASN A 43 20.15 -30.43 -0.99
C ASN A 43 20.82 -29.72 0.17
N LEU A 44 22.05 -29.24 -0.03
CA LEU A 44 22.83 -28.61 1.03
C LEU A 44 22.05 -27.51 1.77
N LYS A 45 21.26 -26.70 1.04
CA LYS A 45 20.41 -25.63 1.59
C LYS A 45 19.33 -26.11 2.57
N ARG A 46 18.96 -27.40 2.53
CA ARG A 46 17.87 -28.01 3.30
C ARG A 46 18.36 -28.89 4.44
N ILE A 47 19.67 -29.04 4.60
CA ILE A 47 20.25 -29.66 5.79
C ILE A 47 19.91 -28.78 7.00
N PRO A 48 19.52 -29.37 8.14
CA PRO A 48 19.27 -28.62 9.38
C PRO A 48 20.40 -27.63 9.69
N PHE A 49 20.04 -26.48 10.24
CA PHE A 49 20.94 -25.38 10.58
C PHE A 49 21.64 -24.64 9.42
N VAL A 50 21.66 -25.17 8.19
CA VAL A 50 22.27 -24.45 7.05
C VAL A 50 21.54 -23.13 6.75
N TRP A 51 20.21 -23.09 6.85
CA TRP A 51 19.47 -21.84 6.74
C TRP A 51 19.89 -20.81 7.80
N HIS A 52 20.00 -21.24 9.07
CA HIS A 52 20.45 -20.37 10.16
C HIS A 52 21.84 -19.83 9.87
N PHE A 53 22.77 -20.69 9.46
CA PHE A 53 24.11 -20.28 9.07
C PHE A 53 24.10 -19.24 7.94
N ARG A 54 23.30 -19.45 6.89
CA ARG A 54 23.17 -18.49 5.77
C ARG A 54 22.62 -17.13 6.22
N VAL A 55 21.67 -17.10 7.15
CA VAL A 55 21.12 -15.84 7.68
C VAL A 55 22.12 -15.17 8.62
N PHE A 56 22.62 -15.90 9.62
CA PHE A 56 23.53 -15.36 10.62
C PHE A 56 24.90 -14.99 10.08
N SER A 57 25.38 -15.64 9.02
CA SER A 57 26.65 -15.26 8.38
C SER A 57 26.64 -13.80 7.91
N HIS A 58 25.51 -13.31 7.39
CA HIS A 58 25.37 -11.91 7.01
C HIS A 58 25.28 -10.96 8.22
N ILE A 59 24.76 -11.44 9.35
CA ILE A 59 24.67 -10.65 10.59
C ILE A 59 26.04 -10.54 11.29
N TRP A 60 26.80 -11.64 11.33
CA TRP A 60 28.12 -11.69 11.95
C TRP A 60 29.23 -11.10 11.07
N TRP A 61 29.12 -11.27 9.76
CA TRP A 61 30.05 -10.72 8.76
C TRP A 61 29.31 -9.88 7.71
N PRO A 62 28.77 -8.72 8.10
CA PRO A 62 28.10 -7.82 7.18
C PRO A 62 29.07 -7.22 6.15
N LYS A 63 28.53 -6.83 5.00
CA LYS A 63 29.26 -6.08 3.97
C LYS A 63 29.44 -4.62 4.42
N ASN A 64 30.49 -4.35 5.19
CA ASN A 64 30.80 -3.00 5.68
C ASN A 64 31.12 -2.07 4.52
N GLY A 65 30.69 -0.80 4.62
CA GLY A 65 30.98 0.21 3.60
C GLY A 65 30.32 -0.02 2.23
N LEU A 66 29.30 -0.89 2.15
CA LEU A 66 28.69 -1.24 0.86
C LEU A 66 27.98 -0.06 0.19
N PHE A 67 27.35 0.81 0.97
CA PHE A 67 26.63 1.97 0.44
C PHE A 67 27.51 3.21 0.49
N GLU A 68 27.58 3.93 -0.64
CA GLU A 68 28.25 5.23 -0.71
C GLU A 68 27.55 6.24 0.21
N HIS A 69 28.32 7.12 0.85
CA HIS A 69 27.80 8.19 1.73
C HIS A 69 27.19 9.34 0.93
N LYS A 70 26.16 9.06 0.13
CA LYS A 70 25.48 10.05 -0.71
C LYS A 70 23.98 9.81 -0.78
N PRO A 71 23.17 10.88 -0.93
CA PRO A 71 21.74 10.74 -1.19
C PRO A 71 21.47 9.82 -2.38
N GLY A 72 20.54 8.88 -2.21
CA GLY A 72 20.16 7.91 -3.25
C GLY A 72 20.92 6.57 -3.20
N ALA A 73 22.04 6.47 -2.47
CA ALA A 73 22.74 5.19 -2.28
C ALA A 73 21.85 4.12 -1.61
N ILE A 74 20.95 4.55 -0.72
CA ILE A 74 19.97 3.69 -0.04
C ILE A 74 19.09 2.85 -0.98
N PHE A 75 18.84 3.33 -2.20
CA PHE A 75 18.00 2.63 -3.18
C PHE A 75 18.79 1.66 -4.07
N GLN A 76 20.10 1.51 -3.84
CA GLN A 76 20.93 0.57 -4.58
C GLN A 76 20.61 -0.88 -4.18
N PRO A 77 20.49 -1.80 -5.17
CA PRO A 77 20.22 -3.19 -4.87
C PRO A 77 21.47 -3.91 -4.36
N VAL A 78 21.27 -4.73 -3.33
CA VAL A 78 22.21 -5.74 -2.88
C VAL A 78 21.85 -7.05 -3.57
N VAL A 79 22.86 -7.66 -4.20
CA VAL A 79 22.70 -8.91 -4.93
C VAL A 79 23.11 -10.08 -4.03
N THR A 80 22.17 -11.00 -3.80
CA THR A 80 22.38 -12.23 -3.05
C THR A 80 22.14 -13.43 -3.98
N PRO A 81 23.18 -14.20 -4.36
CA PRO A 81 23.02 -15.33 -5.26
C PRO A 81 22.41 -16.54 -4.53
N SER A 82 21.63 -17.35 -5.25
CA SER A 82 21.11 -18.63 -4.76
C SER A 82 20.90 -19.63 -5.91
N ARG A 83 20.51 -20.85 -5.55
CA ARG A 83 20.20 -21.96 -6.45
C ARG A 83 19.01 -22.74 -5.89
N VAL A 84 18.20 -23.32 -6.78
CA VAL A 84 17.10 -24.22 -6.41
C VAL A 84 17.68 -25.57 -6.01
N ALA A 85 17.56 -25.92 -4.72
CA ALA A 85 17.86 -27.28 -4.26
C ALA A 85 16.75 -28.25 -4.70
N LEU A 86 17.06 -29.53 -4.84
CA LEU A 86 16.08 -30.51 -5.33
C LEU A 86 14.84 -30.59 -4.41
N LEU A 87 15.04 -30.57 -3.09
CA LEU A 87 14.01 -30.57 -2.05
C LEU A 87 13.33 -29.21 -1.87
N GLU A 88 13.65 -28.21 -2.68
CA GLU A 88 12.88 -26.96 -2.77
C GLU A 88 11.83 -27.01 -3.89
N THR A 89 11.74 -28.11 -4.62
CA THR A 89 10.82 -28.27 -5.75
C THR A 89 9.47 -28.84 -5.30
N ASP A 90 8.40 -28.44 -5.98
CA ASP A 90 7.06 -28.98 -5.78
C ASP A 90 6.78 -30.20 -6.70
N TYR A 91 5.52 -30.66 -6.72
CA TYR A 91 5.09 -31.78 -7.55
C TYR A 91 5.23 -31.52 -9.07
N ASN A 92 5.36 -30.26 -9.50
CA ASN A 92 5.60 -29.88 -10.89
C ASN A 92 7.08 -29.78 -11.24
N LEU A 93 7.98 -30.16 -10.32
CA LEU A 93 9.44 -30.08 -10.48
C LEU A 93 9.94 -28.64 -10.73
N HIS A 94 9.29 -27.63 -10.15
CA HIS A 94 9.76 -26.25 -10.13
C HIS A 94 9.89 -25.77 -8.69
N LYS A 95 10.66 -24.70 -8.46
CA LYS A 95 10.82 -24.12 -7.12
C LYS A 95 9.44 -23.85 -6.49
N SER A 96 9.16 -24.53 -5.39
CA SER A 96 7.91 -24.38 -4.65
C SER A 96 7.76 -22.95 -4.15
N ASN A 97 6.57 -22.37 -4.33
CA ASN A 97 6.22 -21.00 -3.90
C ASN A 97 6.58 -20.74 -2.42
N SER A 98 6.40 -21.75 -1.56
CA SER A 98 6.73 -21.66 -0.13
C SER A 98 8.22 -21.46 0.16
N THR A 99 9.09 -21.94 -0.73
CA THR A 99 10.55 -21.93 -0.51
C THR A 99 11.21 -20.63 -0.96
N TYR A 100 10.47 -19.72 -1.59
CA TYR A 100 10.95 -18.36 -1.90
C TYR A 100 11.21 -17.57 -0.62
N PHE A 101 10.41 -17.78 0.42
CA PHE A 101 10.53 -17.05 1.69
C PHE A 101 11.83 -17.37 2.45
N SER A 102 12.30 -18.62 2.43
CA SER A 102 13.61 -18.96 3.02
C SER A 102 14.78 -18.25 2.35
N ASP A 103 14.70 -18.05 1.02
CA ASP A 103 15.70 -17.31 0.27
C ASP A 103 15.56 -15.79 0.48
N LEU A 104 14.33 -15.28 0.61
CA LEU A 104 14.06 -13.88 0.97
C LEU A 104 14.64 -13.52 2.33
N ASP A 105 14.58 -14.40 3.32
CA ASP A 105 15.18 -14.14 4.65
C ASP A 105 16.67 -13.85 4.54
N VAL A 106 17.39 -14.65 3.75
CA VAL A 106 18.83 -14.47 3.51
C VAL A 106 19.08 -13.15 2.76
N ALA A 107 18.36 -12.90 1.67
CA ALA A 107 18.59 -11.71 0.84
C ALA A 107 18.25 -10.39 1.54
N ARG A 108 17.24 -10.38 2.40
CA ARG A 108 16.87 -9.19 3.19
C ARG A 108 17.83 -8.96 4.33
N THR A 109 18.30 -10.05 4.96
CA THR A 109 19.32 -9.97 6.00
C THR A 109 20.64 -9.45 5.45
N ASP A 110 21.05 -9.87 4.25
CA ASP A 110 22.25 -9.35 3.58
C ASP A 110 22.21 -7.82 3.39
N LEU A 111 21.09 -7.28 2.89
CA LEU A 111 20.84 -5.84 2.75
C LEU A 111 20.84 -5.11 4.10
N LEU A 112 20.04 -5.59 5.05
CA LEU A 112 19.81 -4.91 6.31
C LEU A 112 21.01 -5.00 7.25
N ALA A 113 21.77 -6.08 7.21
CA ALA A 113 22.99 -6.23 8.00
C ALA A 113 24.09 -5.27 7.50
N ALA A 114 24.21 -5.07 6.18
CA ALA A 114 25.12 -4.07 5.61
C ALA A 114 24.77 -2.64 6.06
N LEU A 115 23.50 -2.24 5.94
CA LEU A 115 23.02 -0.93 6.41
C LEU A 115 23.18 -0.77 7.93
N ARG A 116 22.88 -1.82 8.69
CA ARG A 116 23.03 -1.83 10.15
C ARG A 116 24.49 -1.65 10.55
N ALA A 117 25.43 -2.30 9.87
CA ALA A 117 26.85 -2.17 10.18
C ALA A 117 27.33 -0.73 9.95
N GLN A 118 26.98 -0.12 8.81
CA GLN A 118 27.28 1.30 8.58
C GLN A 118 26.60 2.22 9.60
N ALA A 119 25.36 1.92 10.02
CA ALA A 119 24.68 2.73 11.02
C ALA A 119 25.35 2.67 12.39
N ILE A 120 25.87 1.48 12.73
CA ILE A 120 26.67 1.26 13.94
C ILE A 120 27.93 2.12 13.89
N ASP A 121 28.64 2.08 12.76
CA ASP A 121 29.88 2.86 12.56
C ASP A 121 29.61 4.37 12.58
N GLY A 122 28.48 4.83 12.03
CA GLY A 122 28.05 6.22 12.06
C GLY A 122 27.46 6.70 13.39
N GLY A 123 27.58 5.91 14.46
CA GLY A 123 27.31 6.36 15.82
C GLY A 123 25.90 6.11 16.34
N LEU A 124 25.10 5.22 15.73
CA LEU A 124 23.76 4.88 16.21
C LEU A 124 23.73 4.38 17.67
N TYR A 125 24.84 3.79 18.16
CA TYR A 125 24.97 3.36 19.56
C TYR A 125 25.06 4.50 20.58
N LYS A 126 25.33 5.75 20.14
CA LYS A 126 25.26 6.92 21.03
C LYS A 126 23.85 7.07 21.61
N ASP A 127 22.84 6.86 20.77
CA ASP A 127 21.43 6.96 21.13
C ASP A 127 20.85 5.63 21.64
N TYR A 128 21.41 4.49 21.21
CA TYR A 128 20.87 3.15 21.49
C TYR A 128 21.93 2.16 21.97
N LYS A 129 22.40 2.31 23.22
CA LYS A 129 23.49 1.54 23.83
C LYS A 129 23.35 0.00 23.77
N ARG A 130 22.12 -0.53 23.72
CA ARG A 130 21.84 -1.99 23.63
C ARG A 130 21.80 -2.53 22.20
N GLY A 131 22.02 -1.66 21.22
CA GLY A 131 22.00 -2.00 19.80
C GLY A 131 20.61 -2.08 19.21
N VAL A 132 20.60 -2.17 17.89
CA VAL A 132 19.37 -2.24 17.09
C VAL A 132 19.23 -3.60 16.41
N GLN A 133 18.00 -4.05 16.28
CA GLN A 133 17.59 -5.23 15.55
C GLN A 133 16.57 -4.81 14.49
N VAL A 134 16.63 -5.45 13.32
CA VAL A 134 15.61 -5.26 12.28
C VAL A 134 14.72 -6.48 12.27
N LEU A 135 13.43 -6.29 12.56
CA LEU A 135 12.45 -7.36 12.68
C LEU A 135 11.51 -7.36 11.48
N LEU A 136 11.26 -8.53 10.92
CA LEU A 136 10.29 -8.73 9.84
C LEU A 136 8.86 -8.72 10.40
N ALA A 137 7.97 -7.95 9.78
CA ALA A 137 6.55 -7.93 10.13
C ALA A 137 5.65 -8.62 9.10
N GLY A 138 6.03 -8.61 7.82
CA GLY A 138 5.23 -9.24 6.78
C GLY A 138 5.92 -9.24 5.43
N THR A 139 5.50 -10.15 4.56
CA THR A 139 6.07 -10.32 3.21
C THR A 139 4.98 -10.74 2.24
N SER A 140 4.87 -10.04 1.13
CA SER A 140 4.05 -10.45 -0.02
C SER A 140 4.97 -10.80 -1.18
N CYS A 141 4.69 -11.91 -1.87
CA CYS A 141 5.49 -12.39 -2.99
C CYS A 141 4.57 -12.72 -4.17
N THR A 142 4.94 -12.22 -5.36
CA THR A 142 4.27 -12.49 -6.62
C THR A 142 5.19 -13.35 -7.49
N PHE A 143 4.64 -14.42 -8.07
CA PHE A 143 5.37 -15.38 -8.89
C PHE A 143 5.04 -15.12 -10.35
N LYS A 144 6.06 -14.98 -11.20
CA LYS A 144 5.91 -14.64 -12.62
C LYS A 144 6.32 -15.78 -13.55
N LYS A 145 7.44 -16.44 -13.25
CA LYS A 145 7.98 -17.53 -14.05
C LYS A 145 8.66 -18.57 -13.18
N GLU A 146 8.48 -19.83 -13.55
CA GLU A 146 9.05 -20.98 -12.86
C GLU A 146 10.59 -20.98 -12.89
N ILE A 147 11.19 -21.54 -11.83
CA ILE A 147 12.63 -21.78 -11.74
C ILE A 147 12.86 -23.28 -11.63
N LYS A 148 13.61 -23.84 -12.58
CA LYS A 148 13.89 -25.28 -12.67
C LYS A 148 14.83 -25.77 -11.57
N PRO A 149 14.82 -27.08 -11.23
CA PRO A 149 15.71 -27.66 -10.23
C PRO A 149 17.17 -27.45 -10.61
N GLY A 150 18.02 -27.07 -9.66
CA GLY A 150 19.44 -26.80 -9.91
C GLY A 150 19.74 -25.48 -10.65
N ALA A 151 18.73 -24.76 -11.13
CA ALA A 151 18.94 -23.46 -11.76
C ALA A 151 19.44 -22.42 -10.74
N ALA A 152 20.42 -21.61 -11.15
CA ALA A 152 20.96 -20.53 -10.35
C ALA A 152 20.24 -19.22 -10.67
N PHE A 153 19.99 -18.41 -9.64
CA PHE A 153 19.32 -17.12 -9.78
C PHE A 153 19.94 -16.12 -8.80
N ASN A 154 19.68 -14.84 -9.04
CA ASN A 154 20.09 -13.75 -8.14
C ASN A 154 18.85 -13.13 -7.50
N MET A 155 18.97 -12.76 -6.23
CA MET A 155 17.99 -11.92 -5.54
C MET A 155 18.55 -10.52 -5.43
N GLN A 156 17.80 -9.54 -5.92
CA GLN A 156 18.18 -8.14 -5.89
C GLN A 156 17.27 -7.42 -4.90
N SER A 157 17.78 -7.18 -3.70
CA SER A 157 17.06 -6.54 -2.61
C SER A 157 17.47 -5.07 -2.48
N ARG A 158 16.50 -4.15 -2.45
CA ARG A 158 16.76 -2.73 -2.16
C ARG A 158 15.68 -2.15 -1.26
N VAL A 159 16.02 -1.10 -0.52
CA VAL A 159 15.01 -0.27 0.13
C VAL A 159 14.14 0.34 -0.97
N LEU A 160 12.83 0.20 -0.85
CA LEU A 160 11.84 0.81 -1.75
C LEU A 160 11.44 2.18 -1.21
N THR A 161 11.04 2.22 0.06
CA THR A 161 10.61 3.42 0.77
C THR A 161 10.53 3.13 2.28
N TRP A 162 10.27 4.13 3.09
CA TRP A 162 10.02 3.99 4.53
C TRP A 162 9.04 5.05 5.03
N ASP A 163 8.35 4.76 6.11
CA ASP A 163 7.51 5.71 6.86
C ASP A 163 8.15 6.01 8.24
N LYS A 164 7.39 6.57 9.18
CA LYS A 164 7.87 6.90 10.55
C LYS A 164 8.32 5.66 11.35
N LYS A 165 7.83 4.46 10.99
CA LYS A 165 8.03 3.20 11.74
C LYS A 165 8.58 2.06 10.89
N TRP A 166 8.15 1.95 9.64
CA TRP A 166 8.35 0.79 8.79
C TRP A 166 9.32 1.08 7.65
N VAL A 167 10.17 0.10 7.36
CA VAL A 167 11.01 0.04 6.16
C VAL A 167 10.40 -0.96 5.19
N TYR A 168 10.21 -0.55 3.95
CA TYR A 168 9.72 -1.40 2.87
C TYR A 168 10.87 -1.77 1.94
N ILE A 169 11.10 -3.07 1.74
CA ILE A 169 12.16 -3.62 0.91
C ILE A 169 11.51 -4.34 -0.27
N VAL A 170 11.98 -4.06 -1.48
CA VAL A 170 11.61 -4.83 -2.67
C VAL A 170 12.74 -5.77 -3.03
N THR A 171 12.40 -7.04 -3.28
CA THR A 171 13.35 -8.08 -3.73
C THR A 171 12.86 -8.71 -5.02
N HIS A 172 13.69 -8.66 -6.06
CA HIS A 172 13.42 -9.33 -7.33
C HIS A 172 14.28 -10.59 -7.46
N PHE A 173 13.65 -11.71 -7.81
CA PHE A 173 14.32 -12.94 -8.22
C PHE A 173 14.56 -12.87 -9.73
N VAL A 174 15.82 -12.83 -10.14
CA VAL A 174 16.19 -12.64 -11.54
C VAL A 174 17.14 -13.73 -12.04
N GLU A 175 17.14 -13.93 -13.34
CA GLU A 175 18.06 -14.83 -14.02
C GLU A 175 19.53 -14.47 -13.76
N LYS A 176 20.35 -15.48 -13.47
CA LYS A 176 21.79 -15.31 -13.28
C LYS A 176 22.50 -15.27 -14.64
N ARG A 177 22.87 -14.07 -15.11
CA ARG A 177 23.65 -13.89 -16.34
C ARG A 177 25.10 -14.36 -16.19
N LYS A 178 25.63 -15.07 -17.19
CA LYS A 178 27.06 -15.38 -17.31
C LYS A 178 27.81 -14.12 -17.74
N GLY A 179 28.82 -13.69 -16.96
CA GLY A 179 29.73 -12.60 -17.33
C GLY A 179 29.36 -11.19 -16.85
N SER A 180 28.27 -11.00 -16.10
CA SER A 180 27.91 -9.66 -15.60
C SER A 180 28.69 -9.32 -14.33
N LYS A 181 29.52 -8.28 -14.37
CA LYS A 181 29.81 -7.46 -13.16
C LYS A 181 28.44 -6.97 -12.64
N SER A 182 28.27 -6.95 -11.32
CA SER A 182 27.00 -6.73 -10.61
C SER A 182 26.04 -5.77 -11.34
N PRO A 183 24.78 -6.17 -11.62
CA PRO A 183 23.87 -5.33 -12.40
C PRO A 183 23.58 -4.03 -11.67
N THR A 184 23.89 -2.90 -12.30
CA THR A 184 23.49 -1.59 -11.82
C THR A 184 22.22 -1.18 -12.56
N TYR A 185 21.08 -1.09 -11.87
CA TYR A 185 19.83 -0.54 -12.42
C TYR A 185 19.71 0.96 -12.22
N GLN A 186 20.85 1.65 -12.35
CA GLN A 186 20.88 3.10 -12.36
C GLN A 186 20.88 3.50 -13.83
N PRO A 187 19.74 3.94 -14.41
CA PRO A 187 19.71 4.41 -15.80
C PRO A 187 20.66 5.59 -16.08
N TRP A 188 21.28 6.16 -15.03
CA TRP A 188 22.25 7.26 -15.08
C TRP A 188 23.71 6.83 -14.85
N LYS A 189 24.01 5.56 -14.52
CA LYS A 189 25.41 5.09 -14.55
C LYS A 189 25.68 4.60 -15.97
N GLU A 190 26.55 5.32 -16.68
CA GLU A 190 27.07 4.88 -17.97
C GLU A 190 27.63 3.47 -17.82
N VAL A 191 27.07 2.55 -18.60
CA VAL A 191 27.64 1.22 -18.77
C VAL A 191 28.69 1.40 -19.86
N ASP A 192 29.95 1.06 -19.57
CA ASP A 192 31.03 1.05 -20.58
C ASP A 192 30.50 0.41 -21.86
N GLU A 193 30.46 1.20 -22.95
CA GLU A 193 29.84 0.84 -24.24
C GLU A 193 30.51 -0.35 -24.95
N GLY A 194 31.51 -0.98 -24.32
CA GLY A 194 32.18 -2.17 -24.80
C GLY A 194 31.59 -3.46 -24.23
N LYS A 195 30.50 -3.94 -24.83
CA LYS A 195 29.91 -5.29 -24.65
C LYS A 195 29.01 -5.46 -23.42
N THR A 196 27.70 -5.20 -23.54
CA THR A 196 26.69 -5.98 -22.79
C THR A 196 25.30 -5.89 -23.42
N ASP A 197 24.66 -7.05 -23.53
CA ASP A 197 23.30 -7.32 -24.00
C ASP A 197 22.23 -6.39 -23.39
N GLN A 198 21.55 -5.60 -24.24
CA GLN A 198 20.57 -4.55 -23.89
C GLN A 198 19.24 -5.07 -23.32
N SER A 199 19.03 -6.38 -23.22
CA SER A 199 17.80 -6.91 -22.62
C SER A 199 17.80 -6.72 -21.09
N SER A 200 16.66 -6.35 -20.49
CA SER A 200 16.49 -6.43 -19.02
C SER A 200 16.45 -7.91 -18.59
N PRO A 201 17.07 -8.33 -17.47
CA PRO A 201 17.08 -9.74 -17.10
C PRO A 201 15.69 -10.21 -16.71
N LEU A 202 15.42 -11.48 -17.04
CA LEU A 202 14.17 -12.14 -16.78
C LEU A 202 13.88 -12.18 -15.26
N VAL A 203 12.69 -11.72 -14.88
CA VAL A 203 12.21 -11.71 -13.48
C VAL A 203 11.35 -12.94 -13.23
N TYR A 204 11.78 -13.82 -12.34
CA TYR A 204 11.04 -15.01 -11.93
C TYR A 204 9.96 -14.71 -10.89
N ALA A 205 10.26 -13.83 -9.92
CA ALA A 205 9.35 -13.45 -8.85
C ALA A 205 9.74 -12.07 -8.29
N ALA A 206 8.77 -11.40 -7.66
CA ALA A 206 8.98 -10.12 -6.97
C ALA A 206 8.30 -10.13 -5.60
N ALA A 207 9.01 -9.69 -4.57
CA ALA A 207 8.52 -9.65 -3.21
C ALA A 207 8.67 -8.26 -2.58
N ILE A 208 7.71 -7.89 -1.74
CA ILE A 208 7.76 -6.69 -0.90
C ILE A 208 7.73 -7.13 0.56
N SER A 209 8.69 -6.64 1.34
CA SER A 209 8.87 -6.97 2.75
C SER A 209 8.76 -5.74 3.62
N LYS A 210 8.05 -5.87 4.73
CA LYS A 210 7.82 -4.81 5.72
C LYS A 210 8.60 -5.13 6.98
N CYS A 211 9.54 -4.25 7.34
CA CYS A 211 10.44 -4.43 8.48
C CYS A 211 10.36 -3.25 9.45
N VAL A 212 10.67 -3.48 10.73
CA VAL A 212 10.77 -2.44 11.77
C VAL A 212 12.13 -2.48 12.43
N VAL A 213 12.70 -1.32 12.74
CA VAL A 213 13.95 -1.22 13.50
C VAL A 213 13.61 -1.05 14.99
N LYS A 214 14.18 -1.90 15.84
CA LYS A 214 13.93 -1.95 17.28
C LYS A 214 15.22 -1.85 18.07
N ALA A 215 15.22 -1.01 19.11
CA ALA A 215 16.22 -0.97 20.17
C ALA A 215 15.57 -1.47 21.46
N GLY A 216 15.65 -2.76 21.73
CA GLY A 216 14.85 -3.40 22.77
C GLY A 216 13.34 -3.24 22.49
N ARG A 217 12.61 -2.58 23.40
CA ARG A 217 11.16 -2.32 23.21
C ARG A 217 10.87 -1.07 22.35
N LEU A 218 11.86 -0.18 22.20
CA LEU A 218 11.70 1.09 21.49
C LEU A 218 11.78 0.89 19.97
N THR A 219 10.91 1.59 19.24
CA THR A 219 10.98 1.68 17.77
C THR A 219 11.96 2.79 17.39
N VAL A 220 12.96 2.45 16.59
CA VAL A 220 13.89 3.43 16.02
C VAL A 220 13.30 3.94 14.71
N PRO A 221 13.08 5.26 14.54
CA PRO A 221 12.60 5.81 13.28
C PRO A 221 13.56 5.46 12.13
N PRO A 222 13.07 4.95 10.99
CA PRO A 222 13.92 4.59 9.85
C PRO A 222 14.81 5.73 9.37
N GLN A 223 14.33 6.97 9.40
CA GLN A 223 15.14 8.15 9.05
C GLN A 223 16.42 8.25 9.89
N LYS A 224 16.32 8.10 11.21
CA LYS A 224 17.50 8.11 12.11
C LYS A 224 18.44 6.95 11.80
N PHE A 225 17.90 5.76 11.56
CA PHE A 225 18.68 4.59 11.20
C PHE A 225 19.48 4.81 9.91
N PHE A 226 18.87 5.41 8.88
CA PHE A 226 19.52 5.68 7.59
C PHE A 226 20.47 6.89 7.62
N GLN A 227 20.19 7.91 8.44
CA GLN A 227 21.11 9.01 8.70
C GLN A 227 22.37 8.50 9.40
N ALA A 228 22.23 7.65 10.41
CA ALA A 228 23.37 7.01 11.05
C ALA A 228 24.13 6.11 10.07
N ALA A 229 23.44 5.42 9.15
CA ALA A 229 24.11 4.68 8.06
C ALA A 229 24.81 5.59 7.04
N GLY A 230 24.63 6.90 7.12
CA GLY A 230 25.23 7.90 6.25
C GLY A 230 24.72 7.87 4.82
N VAL A 231 23.55 7.26 4.58
CA VAL A 231 22.88 7.21 3.27
C VAL A 231 21.79 8.27 3.12
N LEU A 232 21.58 9.08 4.16
CA LEU A 232 20.73 10.28 4.18
C LEU A 232 21.53 11.47 4.75
N PRO A 233 21.25 12.71 4.31
CA PRO A 233 21.87 13.89 4.88
C PRO A 233 21.49 14.06 6.37
N SER A 234 22.46 14.45 7.20
CA SER A 234 22.22 14.88 8.58
C SER A 234 21.53 16.25 8.57
N VAL A 235 20.52 16.42 9.43
CA VAL A 235 19.75 17.69 9.55
C VAL A 235 20.65 18.87 9.99
N ASP A 236 21.81 18.58 10.56
CA ASP A 236 22.74 19.59 11.11
C ASP A 236 23.85 20.05 10.15
N GLN A 237 23.81 19.70 8.86
CA GLN A 237 24.75 20.25 7.87
C GLN A 237 24.16 21.49 7.18
N PRO A 238 24.81 22.67 7.29
CA PRO A 238 24.42 23.84 6.53
C PRO A 238 24.56 23.55 5.03
N GLU A 239 23.61 24.06 4.23
CA GLU A 239 23.64 23.98 2.77
C GLU A 239 24.97 24.49 2.21
N GLY A 240 25.90 23.58 1.93
CA GLY A 240 27.27 23.98 1.62
C GLY A 240 28.22 22.85 1.25
N SER A 241 27.86 21.97 0.32
CA SER A 241 28.81 21.33 -0.61
C SER A 241 28.06 20.43 -1.61
N ILE A 242 27.31 21.02 -2.54
CA ILE A 242 27.05 20.38 -3.83
C ILE A 242 27.93 21.14 -4.82
N ALA A 243 29.22 20.81 -4.81
CA ALA A 243 30.11 21.13 -5.91
C ALA A 243 29.91 20.06 -7.00
N ASP A 244 29.94 20.51 -8.25
CA ASP A 244 29.84 19.75 -9.50
C ASP A 244 28.46 19.22 -9.90
N VAL A 245 27.55 20.14 -10.21
CA VAL A 245 26.59 19.95 -11.31
C VAL A 245 26.64 21.19 -12.20
N THR A 246 26.94 20.96 -13.48
CA THR A 246 27.28 21.94 -14.52
C THR A 246 26.25 23.07 -14.73
N PRO A 247 26.67 24.27 -15.18
CA PRO A 247 25.85 25.49 -15.19
C PRO A 247 24.65 25.52 -16.14
N GLU A 248 24.49 24.52 -17.03
CA GLU A 248 23.43 24.53 -18.05
C GLU A 248 22.06 24.07 -17.52
N LEU A 249 22.01 23.21 -16.50
CA LEU A 249 20.75 22.77 -15.89
C LEU A 249 20.12 23.83 -14.96
N ARG A 250 20.91 24.81 -14.48
CA ARG A 250 20.40 25.94 -13.69
C ARG A 250 19.66 26.97 -14.54
N ARG A 251 19.97 27.11 -15.83
CA ARG A 251 19.27 28.07 -16.72
C ARG A 251 17.88 27.60 -17.14
N GLN A 252 17.61 26.29 -17.18
CA GLN A 252 16.27 25.79 -17.55
C GLN A 252 15.27 25.76 -16.38
N ARG A 253 15.73 25.74 -15.12
CA ARG A 253 14.83 25.72 -13.95
C ARG A 253 14.50 27.09 -13.36
N ALA A 254 15.25 28.13 -13.70
CA ALA A 254 15.08 29.47 -13.14
C ALA A 254 14.14 30.39 -13.94
N SER A 255 13.55 29.96 -15.06
CA SER A 255 12.65 30.81 -15.87
C SER A 255 11.16 30.60 -15.63
N ILE A 256 10.74 29.77 -14.65
CA ILE A 256 9.32 29.44 -14.46
C ILE A 256 8.73 30.00 -13.15
N TYR A 257 9.53 30.54 -12.23
CA TYR A 257 8.99 31.21 -11.05
C TYR A 257 9.83 32.41 -10.63
N THR A 258 9.38 33.60 -11.04
CA THR A 258 9.72 34.86 -10.40
C THR A 258 8.44 35.63 -10.14
N PRO A 259 8.01 35.78 -8.88
CA PRO A 259 7.17 36.90 -8.47
C PRO A 259 8.10 38.00 -7.93
N ALA A 260 8.40 38.99 -8.77
CA ALA A 260 8.66 40.35 -8.33
C ALA A 260 7.38 41.12 -8.71
N SER A 261 6.73 41.90 -7.87
CA SER A 261 7.21 42.77 -6.82
C SER A 261 5.99 43.17 -5.97
N ARG A 262 6.17 43.43 -4.67
CA ARG A 262 5.46 44.52 -4.01
C ARG A 262 6.24 44.98 -2.79
N SER A 263 6.72 46.21 -2.95
CA SER A 263 7.26 47.12 -1.95
C SER A 263 6.53 47.02 -0.62
N ALA A 264 7.31 46.88 0.46
CA ALA A 264 6.85 47.10 1.82
C ALA A 264 6.71 48.62 2.04
N VAL A 265 5.47 49.06 2.14
CA VAL A 265 5.10 50.34 2.76
C VAL A 265 4.26 49.99 3.99
N PHE A 266 4.63 50.59 5.12
CA PHE A 266 3.91 50.64 6.40
C PHE A 266 2.37 50.73 6.23
N ASP A 267 1.56 50.07 7.05
CA ASP A 267 1.13 50.57 8.37
C ASP A 267 0.07 49.66 9.04
N SER A 268 0.00 49.85 10.36
CA SER A 268 -0.83 49.39 11.47
C SER A 268 -2.31 48.96 11.30
N ASN A 269 -2.70 48.08 12.24
CA ASN A 269 -4.03 47.90 12.83
C ASN A 269 -5.23 47.67 11.91
N ILE A 270 -5.59 46.40 11.68
CA ILE A 270 -7.00 45.98 11.57
C ILE A 270 -7.20 44.70 12.38
N ASN A 271 -8.05 44.80 13.41
CA ASN A 271 -8.73 43.70 14.07
C ASN A 271 -9.30 42.74 13.00
N ARG A 272 -8.65 41.60 12.77
CA ARG A 272 -9.31 40.48 12.08
C ARG A 272 -10.11 39.71 13.12
N CYS A 273 -11.43 39.85 13.07
CA CYS A 273 -12.32 38.80 13.57
C CYS A 273 -11.81 37.45 13.06
N PRO A 274 -11.81 36.38 13.87
CA PRO A 274 -11.41 35.06 13.40
C PRO A 274 -12.35 34.65 12.25
N THR A 275 -11.80 34.62 11.03
CA THR A 275 -12.49 34.07 9.87
C THR A 275 -12.62 32.56 10.08
N MET A 276 -13.86 32.05 10.13
CA MET A 276 -14.11 30.61 10.15
C MET A 276 -13.31 29.93 9.03
N PRO A 277 -12.54 28.87 9.32
CA PRO A 277 -11.71 28.21 8.30
C PRO A 277 -12.62 27.56 7.24
N ASN A 278 -12.30 27.81 5.98
CA ASN A 278 -13.04 27.23 4.85
C ASN A 278 -12.93 25.70 4.84
N THR A 279 -14.06 25.02 4.69
CA THR A 279 -14.12 23.54 4.59
C THR A 279 -14.41 23.11 3.16
N VAL A 280 -13.61 22.20 2.62
CA VAL A 280 -13.69 21.73 1.24
C VAL A 280 -14.29 20.33 1.17
N TYR A 281 -15.43 20.22 0.49
CA TYR A 281 -16.13 18.97 0.19
C TYR A 281 -15.98 18.59 -1.28
N VAL A 282 -15.70 17.33 -1.56
CA VAL A 282 -15.84 16.75 -2.91
C VAL A 282 -16.89 15.67 -2.86
N ILE A 283 -17.88 15.73 -3.75
CA ILE A 283 -19.04 14.82 -3.73
C ILE A 283 -19.27 14.25 -5.13
N THR A 284 -19.40 12.94 -5.26
CA THR A 284 -19.71 12.28 -6.54
C THR A 284 -21.20 12.07 -6.74
N GLY A 285 -21.70 12.22 -7.97
CA GLY A 285 -23.10 11.93 -8.32
C GLY A 285 -24.10 12.95 -7.76
N THR A 286 -23.89 14.23 -8.05
CA THR A 286 -24.57 15.35 -7.35
C THR A 286 -25.77 15.95 -8.07
N ASN A 287 -26.10 15.52 -9.28
CA ASN A 287 -27.18 16.15 -10.05
C ASN A 287 -28.61 15.77 -9.60
N LYS A 288 -28.76 14.74 -8.74
CA LYS A 288 -30.07 14.29 -8.23
C LYS A 288 -29.94 13.54 -6.90
N GLY A 289 -31.08 13.27 -6.26
CA GLY A 289 -31.17 12.43 -5.05
C GLY A 289 -30.37 12.96 -3.86
N ILE A 290 -29.77 12.05 -3.09
CA ILE A 290 -28.99 12.36 -1.89
C ILE A 290 -27.83 13.31 -2.21
N GLY A 291 -27.09 13.06 -3.29
CA GLY A 291 -25.96 13.92 -3.71
C GLY A 291 -26.36 15.37 -3.96
N LEU A 292 -27.52 15.62 -4.58
CA LEU A 292 -28.05 16.97 -4.77
C LEU A 292 -28.44 17.61 -3.43
N GLY A 293 -29.09 16.86 -2.55
CA GLY A 293 -29.46 17.34 -1.22
C GLY A 293 -28.23 17.72 -0.37
N LEU A 294 -27.17 16.91 -0.43
CA LEU A 294 -25.88 17.22 0.21
C LEU A 294 -25.30 18.53 -0.33
N VAL A 295 -25.24 18.72 -1.65
CA VAL A 295 -24.74 19.97 -2.26
C VAL A 295 -25.56 21.18 -1.81
N LYS A 296 -26.90 21.11 -1.84
CA LYS A 296 -27.75 22.22 -1.41
C LYS A 296 -27.51 22.60 0.05
N THR A 297 -27.45 21.60 0.92
CA THR A 297 -27.30 21.80 2.37
C THR A 297 -25.91 22.34 2.72
N LEU A 298 -24.85 21.81 2.09
CA LEU A 298 -23.48 22.27 2.31
C LEU A 298 -23.23 23.67 1.74
N LEU A 299 -23.79 24.01 0.58
CA LEU A 299 -23.67 25.37 0.02
C LEU A 299 -24.34 26.44 0.86
N ALA A 300 -25.36 26.09 1.65
CA ALA A 300 -26.01 27.00 2.59
C ALA A 300 -25.16 27.27 3.85
N ARG A 301 -24.19 26.41 4.17
CA ARG A 301 -23.23 26.65 5.26
C ARG A 301 -22.27 27.79 4.85
N PRO A 302 -21.83 28.66 5.78
CA PRO A 302 -20.80 29.65 5.49
C PRO A 302 -19.44 28.97 5.26
N SER A 303 -18.54 29.67 4.57
CA SER A 303 -17.13 29.24 4.38
C SER A 303 -17.01 27.78 3.95
N THR A 304 -17.78 27.39 2.93
CA THR A 304 -17.82 26.01 2.42
C THR A 304 -17.59 25.97 0.92
N THR A 305 -16.53 25.30 0.49
CA THR A 305 -16.30 25.00 -0.93
C THR A 305 -16.84 23.60 -1.24
N VAL A 306 -17.70 23.48 -2.25
CA VAL A 306 -18.21 22.21 -2.73
C VAL A 306 -17.73 21.97 -4.16
N VAL A 307 -16.96 20.90 -4.37
CA VAL A 307 -16.63 20.38 -5.70
C VAL A 307 -17.61 19.24 -6.01
N ALA A 308 -18.64 19.56 -6.78
CA ALA A 308 -19.74 18.67 -7.09
C ALA A 308 -19.49 17.94 -8.41
N SER A 309 -19.41 16.62 -8.36
CA SER A 309 -19.15 15.81 -9.55
C SER A 309 -20.41 15.24 -10.19
N VAL A 310 -20.48 15.38 -11.51
CA VAL A 310 -21.58 14.95 -12.37
C VAL A 310 -21.03 14.25 -13.61
N ARG A 311 -21.88 13.48 -14.30
CA ARG A 311 -21.45 12.64 -15.42
C ARG A 311 -21.06 13.42 -16.67
N ASN A 312 -21.82 14.44 -17.03
CA ASN A 312 -21.74 15.15 -18.30
C ASN A 312 -22.30 16.57 -18.18
N ASP A 313 -22.23 17.34 -19.28
CA ASP A 313 -22.65 18.74 -19.32
C ASP A 313 -24.16 18.94 -19.12
N GLU A 314 -25.00 17.99 -19.53
CA GLU A 314 -26.43 18.05 -19.26
C GLU A 314 -26.70 17.92 -17.76
N ALA A 315 -26.03 16.97 -17.09
CA ALA A 315 -26.12 16.81 -15.64
C ALA A 315 -25.53 18.02 -14.89
N ALA A 316 -24.47 18.64 -15.41
CA ALA A 316 -23.91 19.88 -14.87
C ALA A 316 -24.91 21.04 -14.96
N SER A 317 -25.60 21.17 -16.08
CA SER A 317 -26.63 22.20 -16.29
C SER A 317 -27.83 21.97 -15.35
N SER A 318 -28.27 20.72 -15.20
CA SER A 318 -29.32 20.32 -14.26
C SER A 318 -28.96 20.63 -12.81
N LEU A 319 -27.73 20.34 -12.38
CA LEU A 319 -27.22 20.69 -11.06
C LEU A 319 -27.24 22.21 -10.84
N LYS A 320 -26.65 22.98 -11.77
CA LYS A 320 -26.59 24.45 -11.67
C LYS A 320 -27.97 25.09 -11.56
N SER A 321 -28.94 24.60 -12.34
CA SER A 321 -30.33 25.04 -12.25
C SER A 321 -30.93 24.72 -10.87
N SER A 322 -30.73 23.50 -10.39
CA SER A 322 -31.31 23.02 -9.13
C SER A 322 -30.78 23.74 -7.88
N VAL A 323 -29.57 24.31 -7.95
CA VAL A 323 -28.94 25.03 -6.82
C VAL A 323 -29.03 26.56 -6.96
N ARG A 324 -29.72 27.07 -8.00
CA ARG A 324 -29.85 28.51 -8.25
C ARG A 324 -30.51 29.26 -7.10
N ASP A 325 -31.53 28.65 -6.50
CA ASP A 325 -32.33 29.24 -5.42
C ASP A 325 -31.80 28.93 -4.02
N VAL A 326 -30.63 28.29 -3.92
CA VAL A 326 -29.98 28.06 -2.62
C VAL A 326 -29.43 29.39 -2.12
N ASN A 327 -29.87 29.80 -0.93
CA ASN A 327 -29.27 30.90 -0.19
C ASN A 327 -27.86 30.48 0.24
N LYS A 328 -26.86 30.79 -0.60
CA LYS A 328 -25.47 30.42 -0.34
C LYS A 328 -24.95 31.11 0.91
N GLY A 329 -24.29 30.33 1.77
CA GLY A 329 -23.59 30.87 2.92
C GLY A 329 -22.47 31.83 2.49
N ASN A 330 -22.17 32.81 3.33
CA ASN A 330 -21.12 33.77 3.04
C ASN A 330 -19.77 33.06 2.84
N GLY A 331 -19.07 33.37 1.74
CA GLY A 331 -17.79 32.75 1.39
C GLY A 331 -17.88 31.31 0.87
N SER A 332 -19.07 30.82 0.50
CA SER A 332 -19.24 29.48 -0.04
C SER A 332 -19.22 29.43 -1.56
N GLU A 333 -18.57 28.40 -2.10
CA GLU A 333 -18.27 28.28 -3.53
C GLU A 333 -18.69 26.91 -4.06
N LEU A 334 -19.06 26.88 -5.36
CA LEU A 334 -19.41 25.66 -6.08
C LEU A 334 -18.52 25.50 -7.32
N PHE A 335 -17.81 24.38 -7.39
CA PHE A 335 -17.13 23.91 -8.60
C PHE A 335 -17.85 22.69 -9.15
N VAL A 336 -17.90 22.54 -10.47
CA VAL A 336 -18.52 21.37 -11.12
C VAL A 336 -17.45 20.56 -11.82
N MET A 337 -17.33 19.28 -11.45
CA MET A 337 -16.32 18.36 -11.96
C MET A 337 -16.98 17.25 -12.79
N LEU A 338 -16.54 17.06 -14.03
CA LEU A 338 -17.07 15.99 -14.88
C LEU A 338 -16.34 14.68 -14.59
N LEU A 339 -17.08 13.66 -14.15
CA LEU A 339 -16.60 12.27 -14.02
C LEU A 339 -17.71 11.31 -14.45
N ASP A 340 -17.43 10.51 -15.47
CA ASP A 340 -18.29 9.39 -15.86
C ASP A 340 -17.78 8.10 -15.22
N PHE A 341 -18.69 7.35 -14.61
CA PHE A 341 -18.41 6.07 -13.95
C PHE A 341 -18.89 4.86 -14.77
N ASN A 342 -19.47 5.07 -15.97
CA ASN A 342 -19.82 3.96 -16.88
C ASN A 342 -18.62 3.02 -17.13
N ILE A 343 -17.43 3.62 -17.23
CA ILE A 343 -16.13 2.96 -17.10
C ILE A 343 -15.38 3.78 -16.06
N ALA A 344 -14.83 3.13 -15.04
CA ALA A 344 -14.14 3.82 -13.97
C ALA A 344 -12.95 4.60 -14.54
N PRO A 345 -12.87 5.92 -14.31
CA PRO A 345 -11.76 6.72 -14.80
C PRO A 345 -10.50 6.32 -14.04
N ASP A 346 -9.34 6.36 -14.69
CA ASP A 346 -8.07 6.20 -13.97
C ASP A 346 -7.84 7.37 -12.99
N SER A 347 -7.02 7.16 -11.97
CA SER A 347 -6.76 8.17 -10.93
C SER A 347 -6.11 9.45 -11.46
N THR A 348 -5.38 9.40 -12.57
CA THR A 348 -4.78 10.59 -13.20
C THR A 348 -5.82 11.42 -13.95
N ALA A 349 -6.79 10.77 -14.59
CA ALA A 349 -7.93 11.40 -15.23
C ALA A 349 -8.83 12.08 -14.18
N VAL A 350 -9.05 11.43 -13.02
CA VAL A 350 -9.73 12.05 -11.88
C VAL A 350 -9.01 13.32 -11.45
N ARG A 351 -7.69 13.24 -11.23
CA ARG A 351 -6.89 14.40 -10.81
C ARG A 351 -6.98 15.55 -11.81
N LYS A 352 -6.86 15.24 -13.11
CA LYS A 352 -6.98 16.23 -14.19
C LYS A 352 -8.37 16.87 -14.21
N ALA A 353 -9.43 16.10 -14.04
CA ALA A 353 -10.81 16.61 -14.00
C ALA A 353 -11.01 17.57 -12.81
N PHE A 354 -10.44 17.24 -11.65
CA PHE A 354 -10.45 18.10 -10.47
C PHE A 354 -9.70 19.42 -10.69
N ASP A 355 -8.47 19.35 -11.22
CA ASP A 355 -7.66 20.54 -11.49
C ASP A 355 -8.34 21.44 -12.54
N THR A 356 -8.95 20.83 -13.57
CA THR A 356 -9.72 21.56 -14.60
C THR A 356 -10.94 22.25 -14.00
N ALA A 357 -11.69 21.56 -13.14
CA ALA A 357 -12.91 22.08 -12.53
C ALA A 357 -12.63 23.25 -11.57
N THR A 358 -11.51 23.17 -10.84
CA THR A 358 -11.18 24.13 -9.78
C THR A 358 -10.23 25.23 -10.24
N GLY A 359 -9.61 25.10 -11.41
CA GLY A 359 -8.59 26.04 -11.90
C GLY A 359 -7.38 26.16 -10.97
N GLY A 360 -7.14 25.15 -10.13
CA GLY A 360 -6.10 25.19 -9.09
C GLY A 360 -6.43 26.01 -7.84
N ALA A 361 -7.64 26.58 -7.74
CA ALA A 361 -8.07 27.35 -6.56
C ALA A 361 -8.20 26.48 -5.30
N VAL A 362 -8.48 25.19 -5.47
CA VAL A 362 -8.64 24.25 -4.37
C VAL A 362 -7.38 23.42 -4.21
N THR A 363 -6.66 23.65 -3.11
CA THR A 363 -5.36 23.04 -2.84
C THR A 363 -5.40 21.97 -1.73
N ARG A 364 -6.55 21.74 -1.11
CA ARG A 364 -6.77 20.69 -0.11
C ARG A 364 -8.22 20.20 -0.17
N ILE A 365 -8.46 18.99 0.35
CA ILE A 365 -9.82 18.44 0.52
C ILE A 365 -9.96 18.03 1.97
N ASP A 366 -11.04 18.44 2.62
CA ASP A 366 -11.34 18.05 4.00
C ASP A 366 -12.28 16.83 4.03
N VAL A 367 -13.25 16.76 3.11
CA VAL A 367 -14.22 15.66 3.07
C VAL A 367 -14.43 15.19 1.63
N LEU A 368 -14.11 13.93 1.35
CA LEU A 368 -14.45 13.25 0.10
C LEU A 368 -15.64 12.31 0.34
N ILE A 369 -16.78 12.62 -0.28
CA ILE A 369 -18.01 11.84 -0.21
C ILE A 369 -18.21 11.08 -1.53
N SER A 370 -18.00 9.76 -1.47
CA SER A 370 -18.31 8.86 -2.58
C SER A 370 -19.80 8.48 -2.53
N ASN A 371 -20.62 9.22 -3.28
CA ASN A 371 -22.07 9.07 -3.31
C ASN A 371 -22.60 8.50 -4.64
N ALA A 372 -21.90 8.72 -5.75
CA ALA A 372 -22.32 8.18 -7.05
C ALA A 372 -22.48 6.65 -6.96
N ALA A 373 -23.64 6.18 -7.38
CA ALA A 373 -23.98 4.77 -7.36
C ALA A 373 -25.05 4.46 -8.40
N VAL A 374 -25.13 3.19 -8.78
CA VAL A 374 -26.24 2.62 -9.52
C VAL A 374 -26.86 1.48 -8.72
N SER A 375 -28.18 1.37 -8.73
CA SER A 375 -28.85 0.13 -8.31
C SER A 375 -28.95 -0.78 -9.52
N THR A 376 -28.72 -2.07 -9.32
CA THR A 376 -28.94 -3.08 -10.36
C THR A 376 -30.33 -3.68 -10.22
N THR A 377 -30.70 -4.53 -11.17
CA THR A 377 -31.90 -5.39 -11.09
C THR A 377 -31.95 -6.09 -9.74
N ALA A 378 -33.11 -6.01 -9.07
CA ALA A 378 -33.36 -6.79 -7.87
C ALA A 378 -33.46 -8.28 -8.26
N SER A 379 -32.48 -9.08 -7.87
CA SER A 379 -32.43 -10.51 -8.20
C SER A 379 -31.93 -11.35 -7.04
N ARG A 380 -32.34 -12.62 -7.00
CA ARG A 380 -31.72 -13.63 -6.13
C ARG A 380 -30.31 -13.89 -6.66
N SER A 381 -29.36 -14.17 -5.77
CA SER A 381 -27.95 -14.40 -6.15
C SER A 381 -27.77 -15.47 -7.23
N VAL A 382 -28.62 -16.52 -7.22
CA VAL A 382 -28.60 -17.60 -8.24
C VAL A 382 -29.02 -17.16 -9.64
N LEU A 383 -29.62 -15.97 -9.78
CA LEU A 383 -30.05 -15.37 -11.04
C LEU A 383 -29.21 -14.16 -11.43
N THR A 384 -28.29 -13.71 -10.57
CA THR A 384 -27.45 -12.54 -10.82
C THR A 384 -26.41 -12.86 -11.90
N THR A 385 -26.35 -12.04 -12.95
CA THR A 385 -25.44 -12.25 -14.07
C THR A 385 -24.05 -11.69 -13.80
N ALA A 386 -23.04 -12.19 -14.51
CA ALA A 386 -21.68 -11.67 -14.42
C ALA A 386 -21.60 -10.22 -14.91
N GLU A 387 -22.41 -9.86 -15.90
CA GLU A 387 -22.48 -8.52 -16.49
C GLU A 387 -23.05 -7.51 -15.49
N GLU A 388 -24.12 -7.86 -14.77
CA GLU A 388 -24.65 -7.03 -13.67
C GLU A 388 -23.63 -6.84 -12.56
N LEU A 389 -22.90 -7.89 -12.18
CA LEU A 389 -21.82 -7.80 -11.19
C LEU A 389 -20.70 -6.86 -11.65
N ARG A 390 -20.20 -7.02 -12.89
CA ARG A 390 -19.15 -6.14 -13.43
C ARG A 390 -19.61 -4.68 -13.45
N SER A 391 -20.82 -4.41 -13.93
CA SER A 391 -21.37 -3.06 -13.98
C SER A 391 -21.53 -2.44 -12.58
N ALA A 392 -22.06 -3.21 -11.62
CA ALA A 392 -22.21 -2.74 -10.25
C ALA A 392 -20.86 -2.44 -9.59
N PHE A 393 -19.86 -3.32 -9.77
CA PHE A 393 -18.52 -3.13 -9.22
C PHE A 393 -17.80 -1.94 -9.85
N GLU A 394 -17.95 -1.74 -11.16
CA GLU A 394 -17.35 -0.61 -11.88
C GLU A 394 -17.75 0.72 -11.24
N ILE A 395 -19.06 0.91 -11.05
CA ILE A 395 -19.63 2.18 -10.57
C ILE A 395 -19.57 2.31 -9.04
N ASN A 396 -19.94 1.26 -8.30
CA ASN A 396 -20.13 1.34 -6.85
C ASN A 396 -18.87 1.02 -6.05
N THR A 397 -17.82 0.49 -6.67
CA THR A 397 -16.61 0.03 -5.96
C THR A 397 -15.33 0.57 -6.60
N ILE A 398 -15.09 0.29 -7.88
CA ILE A 398 -13.84 0.63 -8.58
C ILE A 398 -13.73 2.14 -8.75
N ALA A 399 -14.76 2.80 -9.28
CA ALA A 399 -14.75 4.26 -9.46
C ALA A 399 -14.55 5.04 -8.15
N PRO A 400 -15.23 4.71 -7.02
CA PRO A 400 -14.91 5.27 -5.70
C PRO A 400 -13.44 5.17 -5.31
N LEU A 401 -12.81 4.01 -5.56
CA LEU A 401 -11.39 3.81 -5.27
C LEU A 401 -10.50 4.66 -6.18
N MET A 402 -10.81 4.75 -7.48
CA MET A 402 -10.05 5.58 -8.42
C MET A 402 -10.15 7.07 -8.07
N VAL A 403 -11.34 7.51 -7.65
CA VAL A 403 -11.54 8.88 -7.17
C VAL A 403 -10.72 9.15 -5.92
N PHE A 404 -10.77 8.25 -4.94
CA PHE A 404 -9.94 8.36 -3.74
C PHE A 404 -8.45 8.44 -4.10
N GLN A 405 -7.95 7.56 -4.96
CA GLN A 405 -6.54 7.55 -5.38
C GLN A 405 -6.12 8.84 -6.08
N GLY A 406 -6.96 9.37 -6.99
CA GLY A 406 -6.65 10.60 -7.73
C GLY A 406 -6.64 11.85 -6.85
N LEU A 407 -7.46 11.85 -5.79
CA LEU A 407 -7.61 12.98 -4.88
C LEU A 407 -6.82 12.83 -3.57
N TRP A 408 -6.24 11.66 -3.30
CA TRP A 408 -5.44 11.39 -2.10
C TRP A 408 -4.34 12.43 -1.84
N PRO A 409 -3.57 12.91 -2.85
CA PRO A 409 -2.56 13.96 -2.63
C PRO A 409 -3.10 15.32 -2.13
N LEU A 410 -4.41 15.52 -2.14
CA LEU A 410 -5.10 16.70 -1.58
C LEU A 410 -5.71 16.42 -0.21
N LEU A 411 -6.07 15.17 0.07
CA LEU A 411 -6.58 14.70 1.37
C LEU A 411 -5.45 14.53 2.39
N GLU A 412 -4.27 14.09 1.96
CA GLU A 412 -3.13 13.82 2.86
C GLU A 412 -2.33 15.08 3.23
N ARG A 413 -2.65 16.23 2.62
CA ARG A 413 -1.98 17.49 2.95
C ARG A 413 -2.29 17.85 4.40
N PRO A 414 -1.28 18.28 5.19
CA PRO A 414 -1.53 18.69 6.55
C PRO A 414 -2.62 19.76 6.57
N GLN A 415 -3.65 19.53 7.37
CA GLN A 415 -4.43 20.66 7.87
C GLN A 415 -3.53 21.51 8.78
N GLU A 416 -4.00 22.70 9.16
CA GLU A 416 -3.37 23.44 10.25
C GLU A 416 -3.11 22.50 11.44
N ALA A 417 -2.07 22.77 12.24
CA ALA A 417 -1.53 21.81 13.22
C ALA A 417 -2.57 21.20 14.19
N ASP A 418 -3.72 21.86 14.37
CA ASP A 418 -4.83 21.46 15.22
C ASP A 418 -6.17 21.25 14.45
N GLY A 419 -6.12 21.08 13.13
CA GLY A 419 -7.29 20.88 12.27
C GLY A 419 -7.90 19.47 12.34
N PRO A 420 -9.21 19.32 12.04
CA PRO A 420 -9.91 18.04 12.15
C PRO A 420 -9.63 17.12 10.97
N PRO A 421 -9.11 15.89 11.18
CA PRO A 421 -8.55 15.03 10.12
C PRO A 421 -9.45 14.90 8.88
N ALA A 422 -8.81 14.80 7.71
CA ALA A 422 -9.52 14.59 6.46
C ALA A 422 -10.45 13.35 6.54
N LYS A 423 -11.57 13.41 5.82
CA LYS A 423 -12.64 12.41 5.89
C LYS A 423 -12.88 11.78 4.52
N PHE A 424 -12.95 10.45 4.46
CA PHE A 424 -13.51 9.70 3.34
C PHE A 424 -14.83 9.07 3.76
N ILE A 425 -15.89 9.41 3.06
CA ILE A 425 -17.25 8.94 3.35
C ILE A 425 -17.74 8.11 2.17
N GLY A 426 -17.92 6.82 2.37
CA GLY A 426 -18.57 5.95 1.38
C GLY A 426 -20.06 5.88 1.66
N ILE A 427 -20.90 6.43 0.78
CA ILE A 427 -22.36 6.23 0.85
C ILE A 427 -22.66 4.81 0.35
N THR A 428 -22.95 3.93 1.29
CA THR A 428 -23.15 2.50 1.05
C THR A 428 -24.62 2.11 1.23
N SER A 429 -24.90 0.88 1.66
CA SER A 429 -26.23 0.40 2.04
C SER A 429 -26.12 -0.68 3.11
N SER A 430 -27.17 -0.85 3.92
CA SER A 430 -27.34 -2.02 4.79
C SER A 430 -27.37 -3.33 3.99
N LEU A 431 -27.81 -3.30 2.73
CA LEU A 431 -27.70 -4.43 1.78
C LEU A 431 -26.26 -4.85 1.45
N GLY A 432 -25.27 -4.04 1.83
CA GLY A 432 -23.86 -4.41 1.78
C GLY A 432 -23.38 -5.19 3.01
N SER A 433 -24.24 -5.38 4.02
CA SER A 433 -23.93 -6.14 5.23
C SER A 433 -23.90 -7.65 4.93
N ILE A 434 -22.76 -8.27 5.18
CA ILE A 434 -22.55 -9.71 5.06
C ILE A 434 -23.14 -10.44 6.28
N GLU A 435 -23.13 -9.80 7.44
CA GLU A 435 -23.68 -10.40 8.66
C GLU A 435 -25.21 -10.31 8.73
N GLU A 436 -25.80 -9.15 8.39
CA GLU A 436 -27.25 -8.96 8.53
C GLU A 436 -28.05 -9.63 7.41
N GLN A 437 -27.53 -9.64 6.17
CA GLN A 437 -28.15 -10.27 4.99
C GLN A 437 -29.68 -10.11 4.96
N GLU A 438 -30.14 -8.86 4.95
CA GLU A 438 -31.57 -8.55 4.89
C GLU A 438 -32.26 -9.40 3.82
N PRO A 439 -33.49 -9.91 4.06
CA PRO A 439 -34.18 -10.83 3.17
C PRO A 439 -34.74 -10.13 1.91
N LEU A 440 -33.96 -9.23 1.33
CA LEU A 440 -34.25 -8.46 0.12
C LEU A 440 -33.34 -8.92 -1.03
N PRO A 441 -33.87 -9.04 -2.26
CA PRO A 441 -33.08 -9.44 -3.40
C PRO A 441 -32.13 -8.32 -3.84
N ALA A 442 -30.90 -8.35 -3.30
CA ALA A 442 -29.87 -7.34 -3.52
C ALA A 442 -28.96 -7.61 -4.75
N GLY A 443 -29.11 -8.76 -5.42
CA GLY A 443 -28.41 -9.11 -6.67
C GLY A 443 -26.94 -8.72 -6.70
N ALA A 444 -26.54 -7.98 -7.74
CA ALA A 444 -25.19 -7.43 -7.88
C ALA A 444 -24.91 -6.19 -7.00
N TYR A 445 -25.96 -5.48 -6.59
CA TYR A 445 -25.86 -4.27 -5.78
C TYR A 445 -25.27 -4.55 -4.40
N GLY A 446 -25.79 -5.55 -3.66
CA GLY A 446 -25.31 -5.93 -2.34
C GLY A 446 -23.80 -6.22 -2.30
N PRO A 447 -23.29 -7.15 -3.12
CA PRO A 447 -21.85 -7.42 -3.24
C PRO A 447 -21.01 -6.20 -3.59
N SER A 448 -21.49 -5.29 -4.46
CA SER A 448 -20.75 -4.07 -4.79
C SER A 448 -20.66 -3.09 -3.60
N LYS A 449 -21.70 -3.04 -2.75
CA LYS A 449 -21.70 -2.25 -1.52
C LYS A 449 -20.87 -2.90 -0.41
N ALA A 450 -20.89 -4.23 -0.29
CA ALA A 450 -19.99 -4.98 0.58
C ALA A 450 -18.51 -4.76 0.20
N ALA A 451 -18.20 -4.68 -1.09
CA ALA A 451 -16.86 -4.36 -1.56
C ALA A 451 -16.45 -2.92 -1.22
N LEU A 452 -17.37 -1.94 -1.33
CA LEU A 452 -17.12 -0.57 -0.87
C LEU A 452 -16.93 -0.49 0.66
N ASN A 453 -17.72 -1.24 1.43
CA ASN A 453 -17.57 -1.40 2.87
C ASN A 453 -16.16 -1.89 3.23
N TRP A 454 -15.67 -2.90 2.52
CA TRP A 454 -14.32 -3.41 2.69
C TRP A 454 -13.26 -2.33 2.39
N LEU A 455 -13.43 -1.56 1.31
CA LEU A 455 -12.52 -0.46 0.97
C LEU A 455 -12.48 0.60 2.07
N VAL A 456 -13.62 1.02 2.61
CA VAL A 456 -13.69 1.96 3.74
C VAL A 456 -12.88 1.42 4.93
N LYS A 457 -13.10 0.16 5.32
CA LYS A 457 -12.37 -0.44 6.44
C LYS A 457 -10.86 -0.51 6.15
N SER A 458 -10.50 -0.83 4.92
CA SER A 458 -9.12 -0.90 4.47
C SER A 458 -8.43 0.46 4.53
N LEU A 459 -9.07 1.52 4.04
CA LEU A 459 -8.57 2.89 4.09
C LEU A 459 -8.41 3.39 5.52
N HIS A 460 -9.37 3.08 6.41
CA HIS A 460 -9.20 3.31 7.84
C HIS A 460 -7.90 2.68 8.35
N ILE A 461 -7.68 1.38 8.11
CA ILE A 461 -6.48 0.68 8.61
C ILE A 461 -5.18 1.25 8.03
N GLN A 462 -5.19 1.61 6.74
CA GLN A 462 -3.99 2.05 6.02
C GLN A 462 -3.59 3.49 6.34
N HIS A 463 -4.55 4.36 6.65
CA HIS A 463 -4.33 5.79 6.85
C HIS A 463 -4.75 6.22 8.27
N PRO A 464 -3.82 6.29 9.24
CA PRO A 464 -4.11 6.64 10.64
C PRO A 464 -4.73 8.04 10.79
N ASP A 465 -4.31 8.98 9.94
CA ASP A 465 -4.71 10.39 9.97
C ASP A 465 -5.96 10.68 9.12
N LEU A 466 -6.64 9.63 8.63
CA LEU A 466 -7.89 9.72 7.85
C LEU A 466 -9.07 9.19 8.68
N VAL A 467 -10.19 9.89 8.67
CA VAL A 467 -11.47 9.34 9.14
C VAL A 467 -12.18 8.71 7.95
N SER A 468 -12.38 7.40 7.95
CA SER A 468 -12.99 6.68 6.82
C SER A 468 -14.25 5.97 7.30
N VAL A 469 -15.43 6.35 6.80
CA VAL A 469 -16.72 5.88 7.33
C VAL A 469 -17.62 5.39 6.19
N ALA A 470 -18.30 4.27 6.42
CA ALA A 470 -19.32 3.76 5.53
C ALA A 470 -20.67 4.17 6.10
N VAL A 471 -21.48 4.88 5.32
CA VAL A 471 -22.76 5.43 5.77
C VAL A 471 -23.89 4.82 4.95
N HIS A 472 -24.82 4.13 5.62
CA HIS A 472 -26.10 3.74 5.06
C HIS A 472 -27.09 4.93 5.22
N PRO A 473 -27.59 5.51 4.12
CA PRO A 473 -28.37 6.73 4.18
C PRO A 473 -29.84 6.54 4.61
N GLY A 474 -30.27 5.32 4.95
CA GLY A 474 -31.68 4.96 5.07
C GLY A 474 -32.28 4.49 3.74
N PHE A 475 -33.58 4.16 3.75
CA PHE A 475 -34.30 3.80 2.53
C PHE A 475 -34.99 5.04 1.95
N VAL A 476 -34.26 5.79 1.13
CA VAL A 476 -34.60 7.17 0.78
C VAL A 476 -35.47 7.26 -0.48
N ARG A 477 -36.46 8.15 -0.46
CA ARG A 477 -37.37 8.49 -1.58
C ARG A 477 -36.67 9.26 -2.71
N THR A 478 -35.74 8.58 -3.36
CA THR A 478 -35.11 8.99 -4.62
C THR A 478 -35.68 8.14 -5.76
N SER A 479 -35.47 8.52 -7.03
CA SER A 479 -35.88 7.64 -8.15
C SER A 479 -35.33 6.21 -8.00
N MET A 480 -34.07 6.06 -7.54
CA MET A 480 -33.49 4.73 -7.27
C MET A 480 -34.22 3.99 -6.14
N GLY A 481 -34.53 4.68 -5.04
CA GLY A 481 -35.22 4.08 -3.91
C GLY A 481 -36.68 3.72 -4.22
N GLU A 482 -37.39 4.55 -4.97
CA GLU A 482 -38.76 4.28 -5.40
C GLU A 482 -38.82 3.10 -6.38
N ASP A 483 -37.86 2.98 -7.30
CA ASP A 483 -37.78 1.85 -8.23
C ASP A 483 -37.47 0.53 -7.49
N ALA A 484 -36.61 0.58 -6.47
CA ALA A 484 -36.34 -0.57 -5.60
C ALA A 484 -37.58 -0.95 -4.76
N ALA A 485 -38.25 0.04 -4.17
CA ALA A 485 -39.47 -0.18 -3.38
C ALA A 485 -40.57 -0.82 -4.22
N LYS A 486 -40.77 -0.38 -5.46
CA LYS A 486 -41.72 -1.02 -6.40
C LYS A 486 -41.34 -2.47 -6.70
N GLN A 487 -40.06 -2.75 -6.96
CA GLN A 487 -39.58 -4.11 -7.22
C GLN A 487 -39.77 -5.04 -6.02
N TRP A 488 -39.67 -4.52 -4.80
CA TRP A 488 -39.85 -5.29 -3.56
C TRP A 488 -41.28 -5.26 -3.01
N ASN A 489 -42.21 -4.61 -3.71
CA ASN A 489 -43.58 -4.37 -3.24
C ASN A 489 -43.63 -3.69 -1.85
N PHE A 490 -42.75 -2.71 -1.65
CA PHE A 490 -42.62 -1.94 -0.43
C PHE A 490 -43.41 -0.62 -0.52
N ASP A 491 -44.03 -0.20 0.60
CA ASP A 491 -44.82 1.03 0.66
C ASP A 491 -43.92 2.28 0.54
N LEU A 492 -44.15 3.06 -0.52
CA LEU A 492 -43.42 4.30 -0.81
C LEU A 492 -43.53 5.35 0.30
N ASN A 493 -44.58 5.30 1.12
CA ASN A 493 -44.76 6.26 2.22
C ASN A 493 -43.90 5.96 3.44
N ARG A 494 -43.26 4.78 3.47
CA ARG A 494 -42.33 4.37 4.53
C ARG A 494 -40.87 4.70 4.20
N LEU A 495 -40.60 5.29 3.05
CA LEU A 495 -39.26 5.74 2.66
C LEU A 495 -38.92 7.05 3.39
N ASP A 496 -37.66 7.17 3.78
CA ASP A 496 -37.10 8.41 4.34
C ASP A 496 -37.16 9.53 3.30
N THR A 497 -37.44 10.76 3.73
CA THR A 497 -37.31 11.92 2.84
C THR A 497 -35.84 12.21 2.54
N ILE A 498 -35.58 12.87 1.42
CA ILE A 498 -34.22 13.31 1.07
C ILE A 498 -33.68 14.26 2.15
N GLU A 499 -34.51 15.19 2.68
CA GLU A 499 -34.04 16.12 3.71
C GLU A 499 -33.65 15.41 5.01
N SER A 500 -34.47 14.45 5.48
CA SER A 500 -34.20 13.68 6.70
C SER A 500 -32.91 12.87 6.56
N SER A 501 -32.77 12.14 5.45
CA SER A 501 -31.57 11.36 5.16
C SER A 501 -30.32 12.23 5.08
N VAL A 502 -30.36 13.34 4.34
CA VAL A 502 -29.22 14.25 4.18
C VAL A 502 -28.81 14.88 5.51
N THR A 503 -29.78 15.27 6.33
CA THR A 503 -29.53 15.84 7.67
C THR A 503 -28.79 14.83 8.53
N GLY A 504 -29.31 13.60 8.66
CA GLY A 504 -28.67 12.55 9.45
C GLY A 504 -27.30 12.14 8.92
N VAL A 505 -27.14 12.02 7.59
CA VAL A 505 -25.84 11.75 6.97
C VAL A 505 -24.83 12.85 7.32
N LEU A 506 -25.21 14.12 7.25
CA LEU A 506 -24.31 15.23 7.60
C LEU A 506 -24.00 15.27 9.10
N GLU A 507 -24.94 14.97 9.98
CA GLU A 507 -24.67 14.85 11.42
C GLU A 507 -23.62 13.76 11.71
N VAL A 508 -23.73 12.61 11.04
CA VAL A 508 -22.73 11.54 11.11
C VAL A 508 -21.38 12.02 10.58
N ILE A 509 -21.35 12.70 9.44
CA ILE A 509 -20.10 13.19 8.84
C ILE A 509 -19.44 14.25 9.74
N ASP A 510 -20.21 15.21 10.24
CA ASP A 510 -19.72 16.30 11.09
C ASP A 510 -19.17 15.75 12.40
N GLY A 511 -19.90 14.83 13.05
CA GLY A 511 -19.50 14.15 14.28
C GLY A 511 -18.49 13.02 14.10
N ALA A 512 -18.11 12.67 12.87
CA ALA A 512 -17.22 11.54 12.63
C ALA A 512 -15.81 11.81 13.16
N SER A 513 -15.32 10.87 13.96
CA SER A 513 -13.97 10.89 14.51
C SER A 513 -13.26 9.55 14.26
N ARG A 514 -11.96 9.55 14.48
CA ARG A 514 -11.13 8.36 14.29
C ARG A 514 -11.48 7.27 15.30
N GLU A 515 -11.85 7.67 16.52
CA GLU A 515 -12.12 6.81 17.67
C GLU A 515 -13.56 6.26 17.64
N SER A 516 -14.53 7.09 17.25
CA SER A 516 -15.95 6.76 17.37
C SER A 516 -16.54 6.04 16.16
N THR A 517 -16.33 6.55 14.94
CA THR A 517 -17.06 6.11 13.74
C THR A 517 -16.18 5.58 12.63
N SER A 518 -14.90 5.97 12.58
CA SER A 518 -13.97 5.53 11.55
C SER A 518 -13.81 4.01 11.50
N GLY A 519 -13.81 3.44 10.30
CA GLY A 519 -13.71 2.00 10.06
C GLY A 519 -14.94 1.23 10.52
N LYS A 520 -16.13 1.85 10.49
CA LYS A 520 -17.43 1.22 10.80
C LYS A 520 -18.45 1.50 9.69
N LEU A 521 -19.49 0.67 9.65
CA LEU A 521 -20.72 0.90 8.91
C LEU A 521 -21.76 1.48 9.86
N VAL A 522 -22.31 2.64 9.52
CA VAL A 522 -23.27 3.37 10.36
C VAL A 522 -24.48 3.81 9.55
N THR A 523 -25.64 3.84 10.18
CA THR A 523 -26.86 4.43 9.61
C THR A 523 -26.77 5.96 9.67
N GLN A 524 -27.61 6.64 8.89
CA GLN A 524 -27.90 8.09 8.97
C GLN A 524 -28.35 8.58 10.35
N THR A 525 -28.77 7.69 11.25
CA THR A 525 -29.14 8.01 12.65
C THR A 525 -27.99 7.73 13.63
N GLY A 526 -26.83 7.32 13.13
CA GLY A 526 -25.63 7.01 13.92
C GLY A 526 -25.60 5.61 14.53
N GLN A 527 -26.58 4.75 14.23
CA GLN A 527 -26.58 3.36 14.69
C GLN A 527 -25.53 2.53 13.93
N LEU A 528 -24.87 1.61 14.61
CA LEU A 528 -23.91 0.70 13.98
C LEU A 528 -24.64 -0.43 13.26
N ILE A 529 -24.18 -0.77 12.06
CA ILE A 529 -24.60 -1.96 11.30
C ILE A 529 -23.40 -2.90 11.27
N ALA A 530 -23.65 -4.20 11.31
CA ALA A 530 -22.60 -5.18 11.10
C ALA A 530 -22.07 -5.14 9.64
N TRP A 531 -20.82 -5.56 9.45
CA TRP A 531 -20.14 -5.43 8.15
C TRP A 531 -20.76 -6.24 7.03
#